data_AF-A0A699Q3M6-F1
#
_entry.id   AF-A0A699Q3M6-F1
#
_cell.length_a   1.000
_cell.length_b   1.000
_cell.length_c   1.000
_cell.angle_alpha   90.00
_cell.angle_beta   90.00
_cell.angle_gamma   90.00
#
_symmetry.space_group_name_H-M   'P 1'
#
loop_
_entity.id
_entity.type
_entity.pdbx_description
1 polymer ?
#
loop_
_entity_poly.entity_id
_entity_poly.type
_entity_poly.pdbx_seq_one_letter_code
_entity_poly.pdbx_strand_id
1 'polypeptide(L)'
;MLKLLERYQNCTYGSMEIDRSTTNAEQNSYKEYIKLKAKYESLQQYQRQVCGEDLEQLSIKELEQLERQLDSTLKQIRSMRVEMSVVG
;
A
#
# COMPACT_ATOMS: atom_id res chain seq x y z
N MET A 1 54.14 11.94 2.90
CA MET A 1 53.65 11.11 1.78
C MET A 1 52.32 10.41 2.10
N LEU A 2 52.18 9.80 3.28
CA LEU A 2 50.92 9.15 3.72
C LEU A 2 49.68 10.07 3.75
N LYS A 3 49.81 11.30 4.27
CA LYS A 3 48.69 12.27 4.33
C LYS A 3 48.13 12.69 2.96
N LEU A 4 48.94 12.63 1.91
CA LEU A 4 48.49 12.96 0.55
C LEU A 4 47.71 11.80 -0.06
N LEU A 5 48.16 10.57 0.20
CA LEU A 5 47.48 9.34 -0.22
C LEU A 5 46.12 9.21 0.46
N GLU A 6 46.06 9.50 1.76
CA GLU A 6 44.83 9.48 2.56
C GLU A 6 43.81 10.54 2.10
N ARG A 7 44.26 11.75 1.73
CA ARG A 7 43.38 12.76 1.12
C ARG A 7 42.84 12.31 -0.24
N TYR A 8 43.68 11.74 -1.10
CA TYR A 8 43.24 11.22 -2.39
C TYR A 8 42.25 10.07 -2.22
N GLN A 9 42.51 9.17 -1.27
CA GLN A 9 41.61 8.05 -0.96
C GLN A 9 40.26 8.54 -0.45
N ASN A 10 40.23 9.51 0.49
CA ASN A 10 38.98 10.08 1.00
C ASN A 10 38.19 10.86 -0.07
N CYS A 11 38.85 11.59 -0.97
CA CYS A 11 38.15 12.30 -2.05
C CYS A 11 37.57 11.33 -3.09
N THR A 12 38.29 10.23 -3.40
CA THR A 12 37.87 9.28 -4.44
C THR A 12 36.82 8.30 -3.92
N TYR A 13 37.00 7.75 -2.70
CA TYR A 13 36.03 6.84 -2.10
C TYR A 13 34.83 7.56 -1.49
N GLY A 14 35.01 8.76 -0.92
CA GLY A 14 33.90 9.52 -0.34
C GLY A 14 32.82 9.90 -1.36
N SER A 15 33.22 10.29 -2.58
CA SER A 15 32.26 10.53 -3.68
C SER A 15 31.53 9.26 -4.11
N MET A 16 32.24 8.13 -4.12
CA MET A 16 31.69 6.83 -4.54
C MET A 16 30.77 6.20 -3.48
N GLU A 17 31.02 6.46 -2.20
CA GLU A 17 30.14 6.08 -1.09
C GLU A 17 28.89 6.95 -1.03
N ILE A 18 29.00 8.27 -1.29
CA ILE A 18 27.85 9.16 -1.41
C ILE A 18 26.95 8.71 -2.57
N ASP A 19 27.52 8.46 -3.76
CA ASP A 19 26.76 7.94 -4.91
C ASP A 19 26.12 6.57 -4.64
N ARG A 20 26.80 5.67 -3.91
CA ARG A 20 26.18 4.41 -3.47
C ARG A 20 25.05 4.64 -2.48
N SER A 21 25.22 5.55 -1.53
CA SER A 21 24.21 5.84 -0.51
C SER A 21 22.94 6.45 -1.09
N THR A 22 23.06 7.35 -2.07
CA THR A 22 21.93 7.93 -2.80
C THR A 22 21.24 6.90 -3.67
N THR A 23 22.00 6.10 -4.43
CA THR A 23 21.45 4.99 -5.24
C THR A 23 20.71 3.97 -4.36
N ASN A 24 21.25 3.65 -3.17
CA ASN A 24 20.59 2.76 -2.22
C ASN A 24 19.32 3.36 -1.62
N ALA A 25 19.30 4.66 -1.34
CA ALA A 25 18.10 5.36 -0.85
C ALA A 25 16.99 5.41 -1.91
N GLU A 26 17.35 5.69 -3.17
CA GLU A 26 16.42 5.64 -4.31
C GLU A 26 15.88 4.23 -4.55
N GLN A 27 16.74 3.21 -4.48
CA GLN A 27 16.32 1.80 -4.56
C GLN A 27 15.39 1.39 -3.40
N ASN A 28 15.64 1.88 -2.19
CA ASN A 28 14.78 1.63 -1.04
C ASN A 28 13.42 2.32 -1.20
N SER A 29 13.40 3.59 -1.63
CA SER A 29 12.17 4.32 -1.94
C SER A 29 11.35 3.62 -3.02
N TYR A 30 12.01 3.14 -4.09
CA TYR A 30 11.34 2.36 -5.13
C TYR A 30 10.75 1.05 -4.60
N LYS A 31 11.48 0.32 -3.75
CA LYS A 31 10.96 -0.91 -3.11
C LYS A 31 9.75 -0.63 -2.23
N GLU A 32 9.77 0.47 -1.48
CA GLU A 32 8.62 0.90 -0.67
C GLU A 32 7.43 1.28 -1.54
N TYR A 33 7.67 1.99 -2.64
CA TYR A 33 6.64 2.31 -3.63
C TYR A 33 6.01 1.05 -4.21
N ILE A 34 6.79 0.05 -4.62
CA ILE A 34 6.25 -1.21 -5.15
C ILE A 34 5.40 -1.94 -4.10
N LYS A 35 5.84 -1.98 -2.83
CA LYS A 35 5.04 -2.54 -1.74
C LYS A 35 3.74 -1.78 -1.54
N LEU A 36 3.78 -0.45 -1.60
CA LEU A 36 2.60 0.40 -1.45
C LEU A 36 1.63 0.23 -2.63
N LYS A 37 2.16 0.18 -3.85
CA LYS A 37 1.38 -0.05 -5.08
C LYS A 37 0.66 -1.40 -5.03
N ALA A 38 1.33 -2.47 -4.63
CA ALA A 38 0.70 -3.79 -4.48
C ALA A 38 -0.45 -3.77 -3.45
N LYS A 39 -0.27 -3.07 -2.33
CA LYS A 39 -1.35 -2.87 -1.34
C LYS A 39 -2.52 -2.11 -1.95
N TYR A 40 -2.24 -1.03 -2.67
CA TYR A 40 -3.27 -0.24 -3.35
C TYR A 40 -4.06 -1.09 -4.36
N GLU A 41 -3.38 -1.85 -5.21
CA GLU A 41 -4.01 -2.72 -6.21
C GLU A 41 -4.92 -3.77 -5.54
N SER A 42 -4.46 -4.39 -4.45
CA SER A 42 -5.29 -5.33 -3.68
C SER A 42 -6.54 -4.67 -3.09
N LEU A 43 -6.41 -3.44 -2.59
CA LEU A 43 -7.52 -2.70 -2.01
C LEU A 43 -8.51 -2.26 -3.08
N GLN A 44 -8.01 -1.81 -4.23
CA GLN A 44 -8.83 -1.41 -5.37
C GLN A 44 -9.59 -2.61 -5.95
N GLN A 45 -8.96 -3.78 -6.02
CA GLN A 45 -9.61 -5.02 -6.41
C GLN A 45 -10.73 -5.40 -5.43
N TYR A 46 -10.46 -5.32 -4.12
CA TYR A 46 -11.49 -5.56 -3.11
C TYR A 46 -12.66 -4.57 -3.23
N GLN A 47 -12.39 -3.29 -3.48
CA GLN A 47 -13.44 -2.29 -3.71
C GLN A 47 -14.33 -2.66 -4.90
N ARG A 48 -13.73 -3.08 -6.03
CA ARG A 48 -14.48 -3.57 -7.20
C ARG A 48 -15.37 -4.76 -6.84
N GLN A 49 -14.85 -5.72 -6.09
CA GLN A 49 -15.62 -6.87 -5.60
C GLN A 49 -16.82 -6.45 -4.74
N VAL A 50 -16.62 -5.54 -3.78
CA VAL A 50 -17.71 -4.99 -2.95
C VAL A 50 -18.76 -4.25 -3.79
N CYS A 51 -18.37 -3.67 -4.92
CA CYS A 51 -19.26 -3.04 -5.90
C CYS A 51 -19.92 -4.04 -6.88
N GLY A 52 -19.64 -5.34 -6.77
CA GLY A 52 -20.18 -6.38 -7.64
C GLY A 52 -19.43 -6.57 -8.96
N GLU A 53 -18.21 -6.03 -9.07
CA GLU A 53 -17.32 -6.17 -10.23
C GLU A 53 -16.23 -7.24 -9.97
N ASP A 54 -15.58 -7.76 -11.01
CA ASP A 54 -14.47 -8.72 -10.94
C ASP A 54 -14.72 -9.96 -10.04
N LEU A 55 -15.98 -10.39 -9.93
CA LEU A 55 -16.40 -11.49 -9.06
C LEU A 55 -15.97 -12.89 -9.55
N GLU A 56 -15.58 -13.02 -10.82
CA GLU A 56 -15.20 -14.28 -11.47
C GLU A 56 -14.01 -14.97 -10.80
N GLN A 57 -13.16 -14.19 -10.12
CA GLN A 57 -11.96 -14.67 -9.45
C GLN A 57 -12.22 -15.18 -8.03
N LEU A 58 -13.42 -14.94 -7.49
CA LEU A 58 -13.80 -15.34 -6.13
C LEU A 58 -14.40 -16.75 -6.14
N SER A 59 -14.04 -17.55 -5.15
CA SER A 59 -14.72 -18.81 -4.87
C SER A 59 -16.11 -18.59 -4.29
N ILE A 60 -16.97 -19.61 -4.35
CA ILE A 60 -18.33 -19.57 -3.79
C ILE A 60 -18.30 -19.16 -2.30
N LYS A 61 -17.34 -19.69 -1.52
CA LYS A 61 -17.21 -19.35 -0.10
C LYS A 61 -16.88 -17.88 0.13
N GLU A 62 -16.02 -17.32 -0.70
CA GLU A 62 -15.63 -15.90 -0.62
C GLU A 62 -16.79 -14.99 -1.05
N LEU A 63 -17.55 -15.39 -2.09
CA LEU A 63 -18.77 -14.69 -2.50
C LEU A 63 -19.82 -14.67 -1.41
N GLU A 64 -20.10 -15.80 -0.77
CA GLU A 64 -21.03 -15.87 0.36
C GLU A 64 -20.55 -15.01 1.55
N GLN A 65 -19.24 -14.97 1.81
CA GLN A 65 -18.68 -14.12 2.85
C GLN A 65 -18.88 -12.64 2.51
N LEU A 66 -18.58 -12.26 1.27
CA LEU A 66 -18.74 -10.90 0.77
C LEU A 66 -20.21 -10.44 0.87
N GLU A 67 -21.15 -11.30 0.49
CA GLU A 67 -22.59 -11.04 0.61
C GLU A 67 -23.01 -10.82 2.07
N ARG A 68 -22.58 -11.70 2.99
CA ARG A 68 -22.87 -11.53 4.43
C ARG A 68 -22.29 -10.23 4.98
N GLN A 69 -21.07 -9.88 4.60
CA GLN A 69 -20.44 -8.62 5.02
C GLN A 69 -21.22 -7.41 4.50
N LEU A 70 -21.62 -7.42 3.23
CA LEU A 70 -22.42 -6.36 2.62
C LEU A 70 -23.79 -6.22 3.31
N ASP A 71 -24.52 -7.31 3.51
CA ASP A 71 -25.85 -7.28 4.14
C ASP A 71 -25.78 -6.75 5.58
N SER A 72 -24.82 -7.25 6.38
CA SER A 72 -24.62 -6.80 7.75
C SER A 72 -24.28 -5.30 7.83
N THR A 73 -23.35 -4.84 6.99
CA THR A 73 -22.93 -3.43 6.95
C THR A 73 -24.07 -2.52 6.49
N LEU A 74 -24.85 -2.93 5.48
CA LEU A 74 -26.00 -2.18 4.99
C LEU A 74 -27.10 -2.09 6.04
N LYS A 75 -27.36 -3.16 6.79
CA LYS A 75 -28.30 -3.14 7.93
C LYS A 75 -27.86 -2.14 9.00
N GLN A 76 -26.58 -2.13 9.36
CA GLN A 76 -26.02 -1.15 10.31
C GLN A 76 -26.17 0.29 9.82
N ILE A 77 -25.82 0.56 8.56
CA ILE A 77 -25.96 1.90 7.96
C ILE A 77 -27.43 2.35 7.97
N ARG A 78 -28.36 1.46 7.60
CA ARG A 78 -29.80 1.78 7.64
C ARG A 78 -30.28 2.06 9.07
N SER A 79 -29.88 1.25 10.06
CA SER A 79 -30.20 1.48 11.48
C SER A 79 -29.72 2.85 11.93
N MET A 80 -28.44 3.17 11.68
CA MET A 80 -27.84 4.45 12.06
C MET A 80 -28.56 5.63 11.40
N ARG A 81 -28.95 5.50 10.12
CA ARG A 81 -29.72 6.54 9.43
C ARG A 81 -31.10 6.75 10.04
N VAL A 82 -31.79 5.69 10.44
CA VAL A 82 -33.07 5.77 11.12
C VAL A 82 -32.91 6.44 12.48
N GLU A 83 -31.93 5.99 13.29
CA GLU A 83 -31.62 6.58 14.59
C GLU A 83 -31.33 8.09 14.47
N MET A 84 -30.50 8.51 13.52
CA MET A 84 -30.23 9.93 13.27
C MET A 84 -31.47 10.71 12.83
N SER A 85 -32.38 10.10 12.08
CA SER A 85 -33.59 10.76 11.57
C SER A 85 -34.71 10.87 12.61
N VAL A 86 -34.69 10.04 13.65
CA VAL A 86 -35.67 10.06 14.76
C VAL A 86 -35.27 11.06 15.86
N VAL A 87 -34.02 11.55 15.84
CA VAL A 87 -33.46 12.48 16.85
C VAL A 87 -33.49 13.95 16.39
N GLY A 88 -33.93 14.25 15.16
CA GLY A 88 -34.09 15.62 14.63
C GLY A 88 -35.55 16.04 14.52
#